data_AF-A0A1V6B243-F1
#
_entry.id   AF-A0A1V6B243-F1
#
_cell.length_a   1.000
_cell.length_b   1.000
_cell.length_c   1.000
_cell.angle_alpha   90.00
_cell.angle_beta   90.00
_cell.angle_gamma   90.00
#
_symmetry.space_group_name_H-M   'P 1'
#
loop_
_entity.id
_entity.type
_entity.pdbx_description
1 polymer ?
#
loop_
_entity_poly.entity_id
_entity_poly.type
_entity_poly.pdbx_seq_one_letter_code
_entity_poly.pdbx_strand_id
1 'polypeptide(L)'
;MMFSEQFFDLLLDFGDDWRVNQVSVNSLTEEVDVTIEFISKVAEDPDTLEGCPIYDHAPIRRWRHLDTMQYKTFINSRVPRVKGSDGKIKTISVPWSDKHERHTYLFERLAIDVLKSTKNQTKSSELLRCGFGVINRIIHNAVNRGILLRYNTP
;
A
#
# COMPACT_ATOMS: atom_id res chain seq x y z
N MET A 1 -14.38 17.55 7.84
CA MET A 1 -13.99 16.62 6.75
C MET A 1 -14.61 17.15 5.48
N MET A 2 -13.80 17.43 4.46
CA MET A 2 -14.30 17.80 3.13
C MET A 2 -14.87 16.56 2.42
N PHE A 3 -15.65 16.79 1.37
CA PHE A 3 -16.28 15.73 0.57
C PHE A 3 -15.24 14.76 -0.02
N SER A 4 -14.07 15.27 -0.42
CA SER A 4 -12.96 14.47 -0.98
C SER A 4 -12.49 13.38 -0.03
N GLU A 5 -12.24 13.70 1.24
CA GLU A 5 -11.75 12.70 2.18
C GLU A 5 -12.76 11.59 2.40
N GLN A 6 -14.05 11.93 2.59
CA GLN A 6 -15.12 10.95 2.79
C GLN A 6 -15.28 10.02 1.58
N PHE A 7 -15.17 10.58 0.36
CA PHE A 7 -15.24 9.81 -0.87
C PHE A 7 -14.09 8.80 -0.97
N PHE A 8 -12.85 9.22 -0.70
CA PHE A 8 -11.71 8.31 -0.71
C PHE A 8 -11.74 7.29 0.43
N ASP A 9 -12.21 7.68 1.61
CA ASP A 9 -12.37 6.77 2.75
C ASP A 9 -13.33 5.61 2.39
N LEU A 10 -14.45 5.95 1.74
CA LEU A 10 -15.43 4.97 1.24
C LEU A 10 -14.86 4.04 0.18
N LEU A 11 -14.03 4.54 -0.73
CA LEU A 11 -13.47 3.74 -1.83
C LEU A 11 -12.32 2.82 -1.38
N LEU A 12 -11.49 3.29 -0.45
CA LEU A 12 -10.31 2.57 -0.03
C LEU A 12 -10.63 1.44 0.95
N ASP A 13 -11.60 1.68 1.85
CA ASP A 13 -12.09 0.68 2.82
C ASP A 13 -10.96 -0.09 3.53
N PHE A 14 -10.00 0.65 4.09
CA PHE A 14 -8.84 0.06 4.78
C PHE A 14 -9.13 -0.37 6.23
N GLY A 15 -10.41 -0.45 6.61
CA GLY A 15 -10.85 -0.82 7.96
C GLY A 15 -11.03 0.38 8.89
N ASP A 16 -11.50 0.11 10.10
CA ASP A 16 -11.97 1.15 11.03
C ASP A 16 -10.87 2.00 11.66
N ASP A 17 -9.66 1.46 11.74
CA ASP A 17 -8.53 2.16 12.35
C ASP A 17 -7.84 3.12 11.39
N TRP A 18 -8.16 3.08 10.10
CA TRP A 18 -7.53 3.92 9.07
C TRP A 18 -8.53 4.92 8.53
N ARG A 19 -8.15 6.20 8.48
CA ARG A 19 -8.98 7.26 7.93
C ARG A 19 -8.20 8.16 6.98
N VAL A 20 -8.85 8.58 5.92
CA VAL A 20 -8.31 9.63 5.04
C VAL A 20 -8.34 10.96 5.78
N ASN A 21 -7.16 11.53 6.04
CA ASN A 21 -7.01 12.83 6.70
C ASN A 21 -6.98 13.98 5.69
N GLN A 22 -6.34 13.77 4.53
CA GLN A 22 -6.19 14.83 3.52
C GLN A 22 -6.09 14.25 2.12
N VAL A 23 -6.72 14.92 1.15
CA VAL A 23 -6.52 14.67 -0.28
C VAL A 23 -5.97 15.93 -0.94
N SER A 24 -4.87 15.79 -1.67
CA SER A 24 -4.29 16.90 -2.46
C SER A 24 -4.06 16.49 -3.90
N VAL A 25 -4.35 17.39 -4.83
CA VAL A 25 -4.18 17.17 -6.27
C VAL A 25 -3.11 18.12 -6.80
N ASN A 26 -2.15 17.58 -7.54
CA ASN A 26 -1.17 18.35 -8.29
C ASN A 26 -1.39 18.17 -9.79
N SER A 27 -1.93 19.19 -10.43
CA SER A 27 -2.23 19.19 -11.86
C SER A 27 -0.99 19.27 -12.75
N LEU A 28 0.16 19.74 -12.24
CA LEU A 28 1.40 19.80 -13.02
C LEU A 28 2.06 18.43 -13.14
N THR A 29 2.00 17.63 -12.08
CA THR A 29 2.57 16.27 -12.06
C THR A 29 1.55 15.18 -12.38
N GLU A 30 0.26 15.55 -12.50
CA GLU A 30 -0.88 14.66 -12.61
C GLU A 30 -0.91 13.62 -11.49
N GLU A 31 -0.78 14.09 -10.25
CA GLU A 31 -0.79 13.23 -9.06
C GLU A 31 -1.92 13.59 -8.09
N VAL A 32 -2.53 12.57 -7.50
CA VAL A 32 -3.41 12.69 -6.33
C VAL A 32 -2.69 12.03 -5.15
N ASP A 33 -2.46 12.79 -4.09
CA ASP A 33 -1.89 12.31 -2.85
C ASP A 33 -3.01 12.19 -1.80
N VAL A 34 -3.28 10.96 -1.37
CA VAL A 34 -4.26 10.63 -0.34
C VAL A 34 -3.50 10.29 0.94
N THR A 35 -3.55 11.18 1.92
CA THR A 35 -2.92 10.98 3.23
C THR A 35 -3.87 10.26 4.16
N ILE A 36 -3.41 9.12 4.67
CA ILE A 36 -4.15 8.23 5.57
C ILE A 36 -3.46 8.19 6.92
N GLU A 37 -4.26 8.31 7.96
CA GLU A 37 -3.84 8.26 9.35
C GLU A 37 -4.46 7.08 10.08
N PHE A 38 -3.71 6.58 11.06
CA PHE A 38 -4.20 5.56 11.98
C PHE A 38 -4.83 6.27 13.18
N ILE A 39 -6.11 6.01 13.46
CA ILE A 39 -6.89 6.75 14.46
C ILE A 39 -7.03 6.01 15.79
N SER A 40 -6.75 4.71 15.82
CA SER A 40 -6.78 3.94 17.06
C SER A 40 -5.54 4.21 17.91
N LYS A 41 -5.66 3.99 19.22
CA LYS A 41 -4.55 4.11 20.19
C LYS A 41 -3.75 2.82 20.35
N VAL A 42 -4.31 1.71 19.86
CA VAL A 42 -3.78 0.37 19.99
C VAL A 42 -3.70 -0.24 18.59
N ALA A 43 -2.63 -0.95 18.31
CA ALA A 43 -2.46 -1.69 17.06
C ALA A 43 -1.81 -3.04 17.35
N GLU A 44 -2.02 -4.01 16.47
CA GLU A 44 -1.48 -5.35 16.62
C GLU A 44 0.04 -5.38 16.37
N ASP A 45 0.78 -6.07 17.25
CA ASP A 45 2.18 -6.41 16.99
C ASP A 45 2.24 -7.35 15.78
N PRO A 46 3.06 -7.05 14.75
CA PRO A 46 3.10 -7.83 13.52
C PRO A 46 3.60 -9.27 13.68
N ASP A 47 4.28 -9.59 14.79
CA ASP A 47 4.82 -10.93 15.04
C ASP A 47 3.96 -11.73 16.03
N THR A 48 3.40 -11.09 17.06
CA THR A 48 2.63 -11.77 18.13
C THR A 48 1.12 -11.62 18.01
N LEU A 49 0.64 -10.67 17.20
CA LEU A 49 -0.77 -10.27 17.05
C LEU A 49 -1.40 -9.71 18.34
N GLU A 50 -0.60 -9.41 19.36
CA GLU A 50 -1.07 -8.79 20.58
C GLU A 50 -1.36 -7.30 20.38
N GLY A 51 -2.48 -6.83 20.93
CA GLY A 51 -2.83 -5.41 20.91
C GLY A 51 -1.87 -4.60 21.79
N CYS A 52 -1.06 -3.74 21.17
CA CYS A 52 -0.06 -2.92 21.83
C CYS A 52 -0.37 -1.43 21.66
N PRO A 53 -0.11 -0.58 22.68
CA PRO A 53 -0.24 0.86 22.53
C PRO A 53 0.76 1.37 21.49
N ILE A 54 0.35 2.41 20.74
CA ILE A 54 1.24 3.08 19.79
C ILE A 54 2.39 3.74 20.56
N TYR A 55 3.61 3.40 20.17
CA TYR A 55 4.83 4.00 20.69
C TYR A 55 5.11 5.33 19.99
N ASP A 56 5.21 5.31 18.67
CA ASP A 56 5.32 6.50 17.83
C ASP A 56 4.93 6.16 16.37
N HIS A 57 5.31 6.99 15.40
CA HIS A 57 5.05 6.75 13.99
C HIS A 57 6.33 6.77 13.18
N ALA A 58 6.44 5.85 12.22
CA ALA A 58 7.52 5.82 11.24
C ALA A 58 7.52 7.09 10.36
N PRO A 59 8.64 7.40 9.67
CA PRO A 59 8.65 8.42 8.62
C PRO A 59 7.56 8.15 7.58
N ILE A 60 7.07 9.23 6.96
CA ILE A 60 6.03 9.13 5.95
C ILE A 60 6.49 8.22 4.80
N ARG A 61 5.62 7.30 4.43
CA ARG A 61 5.81 6.40 3.28
C ARG A 61 4.75 6.74 2.23
N ARG A 62 5.15 6.60 0.97
CA ARG A 62 4.32 6.83 -0.22
C ARG A 62 4.20 5.53 -1.01
N TRP A 63 2.98 5.14 -1.35
CA TRP A 63 2.67 3.94 -2.13
C TRP A 63 1.89 4.29 -3.38
N ARG A 64 2.33 3.76 -4.53
CA ARG A 64 1.59 3.83 -5.77
C ARG A 64 0.28 3.03 -5.68
N HIS A 65 -0.85 3.70 -5.95
CA HIS A 65 -2.17 3.09 -6.03
C HIS A 65 -2.71 3.08 -7.47
N LEU A 66 -3.95 2.64 -7.68
CA LEU A 66 -4.63 2.75 -8.97
C LEU A 66 -4.82 4.21 -9.38
N ASP A 67 -4.90 4.49 -10.67
CA ASP A 67 -5.16 5.84 -11.16
C ASP A 67 -6.58 6.28 -10.81
N THR A 68 -6.68 7.53 -10.33
CA THR A 68 -7.96 8.21 -10.20
C THR A 68 -8.13 9.06 -11.45
N MET A 69 -9.00 8.63 -12.35
CA MET A 69 -9.13 9.23 -13.69
C MET A 69 -7.78 9.19 -14.44
N GLN A 70 -7.27 10.33 -14.90
CA GLN A 70 -5.94 10.44 -15.55
C GLN A 70 -4.78 10.63 -14.57
N TYR A 71 -5.05 10.78 -13.27
CA TYR A 71 -4.04 11.11 -12.28
C TYR A 71 -3.45 9.87 -11.62
N LYS A 72 -2.13 9.86 -11.43
CA LYS A 72 -1.46 8.86 -10.59
C LYS A 72 -1.86 9.08 -9.14
N THR A 73 -2.53 8.10 -8.54
CA THR A 73 -2.86 8.15 -7.11
C THR A 73 -1.75 7.55 -6.27
N PHE A 74 -1.45 8.21 -5.15
CA PHE A 74 -0.52 7.74 -4.14
C PHE A 74 -1.18 7.77 -2.76
N ILE A 75 -1.04 6.66 -2.04
CA ILE A 75 -1.37 6.59 -0.62
C ILE A 75 -0.15 7.06 0.17
N ASN A 76 -0.36 7.98 1.10
CA ASN A 76 0.69 8.49 1.99
C ASN A 76 0.30 8.19 3.43
N SER A 77 1.21 7.63 4.22
CA SER A 77 0.92 7.38 5.63
C SER A 77 2.20 7.32 6.46
N ARG A 78 2.09 7.82 7.69
CA ARG A 78 3.07 7.56 8.75
C ARG A 78 2.58 6.34 9.51
N VAL A 79 3.16 5.18 9.23
CA VAL A 79 2.67 3.92 9.81
C VAL A 79 3.00 3.88 11.31
N PRO A 80 2.04 3.51 12.18
CA PRO A 80 2.29 3.36 13.60
C PRO A 80 3.39 2.35 13.88
N ARG A 81 4.14 2.61 14.95
CA ARG A 81 5.05 1.65 15.55
C ARG A 81 4.58 1.32 16.95
N VAL A 82 4.59 0.04 17.29
CA VAL A 82 4.23 -0.47 18.60
C VAL A 82 5.46 -1.00 19.31
N LYS A 83 5.42 -0.98 20.64
CA LYS A 83 6.43 -1.65 21.47
C LYS A 83 5.85 -2.99 21.93
N GLY A 84 6.39 -4.07 21.37
CA GLY A 84 5.95 -5.43 21.68
C GLY A 84 6.31 -5.85 23.10
N SER A 85 5.74 -6.97 23.55
CA SER A 85 6.03 -7.60 24.84
C SER A 85 7.51 -8.04 24.97
N ASP A 86 8.19 -8.27 23.84
CA ASP A 86 9.63 -8.51 23.75
C ASP A 86 10.50 -7.24 23.93
N GLY A 87 9.86 -6.08 24.13
CA GLY A 87 10.51 -4.79 24.29
C GLY A 87 10.99 -4.14 23.00
N LYS A 88 10.79 -4.77 21.83
CA LYS A 88 11.23 -4.23 20.53
C LYS A 88 10.18 -3.30 19.93
N ILE A 89 10.65 -2.29 19.21
CA ILE A 89 9.80 -1.35 18.48
C ILE A 89 9.63 -1.86 17.05
N LYS A 90 8.38 -2.10 16.64
CA LYS A 90 8.04 -2.67 15.33
C LYS A 90 7.02 -1.81 14.63
N THR A 91 7.18 -1.64 13.32
CA THR A 91 6.17 -0.98 12.48
C THR A 91 5.08 -1.98 12.16
N ILE A 92 3.82 -1.60 12.37
CA ILE A 92 2.68 -2.48 12.11
C ILE A 92 2.55 -2.77 10.60
N SER A 93 1.87 -3.86 10.28
CA SER A 93 1.46 -4.14 8.90
C SER A 93 0.35 -3.18 8.48
N VAL A 94 0.32 -2.81 7.19
CA VAL A 94 -0.76 -2.01 6.61
C VAL A 94 -1.64 -2.91 5.73
N PRO A 95 -2.95 -2.70 5.68
CA PRO A 95 -3.86 -3.58 4.94
C PRO A 95 -3.71 -3.47 3.42
N TRP A 96 -3.06 -2.43 2.90
CA TRP A 96 -2.97 -2.15 1.47
C TRP A 96 -1.66 -2.55 0.80
N SER A 97 -0.61 -2.95 1.53
CA SER A 97 0.72 -3.21 0.93
C SER A 97 1.58 -4.14 1.78
N ASP A 98 2.40 -4.95 1.11
CA ASP A 98 3.48 -5.70 1.76
C ASP A 98 4.54 -4.77 2.38
N LYS A 99 5.21 -5.26 3.43
CA LYS A 99 6.14 -4.52 4.31
C LYS A 99 7.18 -3.68 3.56
N HIS A 100 7.79 -4.24 2.51
CA HIS A 100 8.88 -3.60 1.77
C HIS A 100 8.43 -2.90 0.49
N GLU A 101 7.14 -3.02 0.14
CA GLU A 101 6.64 -2.48 -1.10
C GLU A 101 6.32 -0.99 -1.04
N ARG A 102 6.31 -0.39 -2.24
CA ARG A 102 5.98 1.01 -2.52
C ARG A 102 4.78 1.11 -3.47
N HIS A 103 4.00 0.06 -3.55
CA HIS A 103 2.73 0.03 -4.26
C HIS A 103 1.70 -0.74 -3.43
N THR A 104 0.43 -0.51 -3.72
CA THR A 104 -0.67 -1.25 -3.08
C THR A 104 -0.87 -2.63 -3.71
N TYR A 105 -1.60 -3.52 -3.02
CA TYR A 105 -2.02 -4.82 -3.56
C TYR A 105 -2.90 -4.67 -4.81
N LEU A 106 -3.78 -3.66 -4.83
CA LEU A 106 -4.62 -3.38 -5.99
C LEU A 106 -3.80 -2.94 -7.21
N PHE A 107 -2.78 -2.10 -7.00
CA PHE A 107 -1.86 -1.74 -8.08
C PHE A 107 -1.06 -2.96 -8.56
N GLU A 108 -0.59 -3.80 -7.64
CA GLU A 108 0.14 -5.02 -8.00
C GLU A 108 -0.71 -5.96 -8.86
N ARG A 109 -1.97 -6.16 -8.48
CA ARG A 109 -2.92 -6.98 -9.25
C ARG A 109 -3.11 -6.43 -10.66
N LEU A 110 -3.37 -5.13 -10.79
CA LEU A 110 -3.48 -4.48 -12.11
C LEU A 110 -2.21 -4.69 -12.94
N ALA A 111 -1.03 -4.54 -12.32
CA ALA A 111 0.24 -4.73 -13.00
C ALA A 111 0.41 -6.15 -13.54
N ILE A 112 0.02 -7.16 -12.76
CA ILE A 112 0.03 -8.57 -13.18
C ILE A 112 -0.93 -8.80 -14.36
N ASP A 113 -2.13 -8.21 -14.34
CA ASP A 113 -3.11 -8.38 -15.41
C ASP A 113 -2.65 -7.71 -16.71
N VAL A 114 -2.04 -6.53 -16.63
CA VAL A 114 -1.40 -5.86 -17.77
C VAL A 114 -0.23 -6.67 -18.31
N LEU A 115 0.61 -7.24 -17.44
CA LEU A 115 1.73 -8.10 -17.85
C LEU A 115 1.26 -9.34 -18.60
N LYS A 116 0.21 -10.00 -18.11
CA LYS A 116 -0.39 -11.17 -18.77
C LYS A 116 -0.96 -10.82 -20.14
N SER A 117 -1.53 -9.62 -20.27
CA SER A 117 -2.18 -9.14 -21.50
C SER A 117 -1.16 -8.70 -22.55
N THR A 118 -0.17 -7.92 -22.17
CA THR A 118 0.84 -7.36 -23.09
C THR A 118 1.97 -8.33 -23.40
N LYS A 119 2.27 -9.26 -22.48
CA LYS A 119 3.44 -10.15 -22.50
C LYS A 119 4.77 -9.38 -22.68
N ASN A 120 4.79 -8.10 -22.28
CA ASN A 120 5.94 -7.22 -22.47
C ASN A 120 6.10 -6.30 -21.25
N GLN A 121 7.22 -6.45 -20.54
CA GLN A 121 7.50 -5.72 -19.31
C GLN A 121 7.64 -4.21 -19.54
N THR A 122 8.34 -3.81 -20.61
CA THR A 122 8.54 -2.40 -20.96
C THR A 122 7.20 -1.73 -21.29
N LYS A 123 6.39 -2.34 -22.15
CA LYS A 123 5.05 -1.82 -22.50
C LYS A 123 4.10 -1.80 -21.31
N SER A 124 4.18 -2.79 -20.42
CA SER A 124 3.44 -2.77 -19.15
C SER A 124 3.85 -1.59 -18.29
N SER A 125 5.16 -1.33 -18.15
CA SER A 125 5.68 -0.21 -17.36
C SER A 125 5.27 1.16 -17.92
N GLU A 126 5.28 1.31 -19.25
CA GLU A 126 4.82 2.52 -19.95
C GLU A 126 3.32 2.75 -19.69
N LEU A 127 2.48 1.72 -19.88
CA LEU A 127 1.03 1.81 -19.68
C LEU A 127 0.66 2.16 -18.23
N LEU A 128 1.37 1.58 -17.26
CA LEU A 128 1.14 1.80 -15.83
C LEU A 128 1.84 3.04 -15.28
N ARG A 129 2.60 3.74 -16.14
CA ARG A 129 3.35 4.95 -15.83
C ARG A 129 4.26 4.76 -14.61
N CYS A 130 4.96 3.62 -14.56
CA CYS A 130 5.85 3.26 -13.46
C CYS A 130 7.23 2.82 -13.98
N GLY A 131 8.24 2.88 -13.11
CA GLY A 131 9.59 2.43 -13.47
C GLY A 131 9.65 0.93 -13.75
N PHE A 132 10.47 0.53 -14.72
CA PHE A 132 10.70 -0.88 -15.08
C PHE A 132 11.05 -1.77 -13.88
N GLY A 133 11.87 -1.27 -12.95
CA GLY A 133 12.26 -2.01 -11.74
C GLY A 133 11.07 -2.37 -10.83
N VAL A 134 9.98 -1.58 -10.85
CA VAL A 134 8.75 -1.90 -10.11
C VAL A 134 8.08 -3.12 -10.73
N ILE A 135 7.93 -3.15 -12.06
CA ILE A 135 7.36 -4.28 -12.79
C ILE A 135 8.18 -5.55 -12.58
N ASN A 136 9.50 -5.46 -12.69
CA ASN A 136 10.37 -6.62 -12.46
C ASN A 136 10.21 -7.18 -11.03
N ARG A 137 10.15 -6.31 -10.02
CA ARG A 137 9.93 -6.73 -8.63
C ARG A 137 8.57 -7.40 -8.43
N ILE A 138 7.52 -6.84 -9.01
CA ILE A 138 6.16 -7.45 -8.99
C ILE A 138 6.19 -8.86 -9.58
N ILE A 139 6.88 -9.06 -10.72
CA ILE A 139 7.02 -10.40 -11.33
C ILE A 139 7.69 -11.37 -10.36
N HIS A 140 8.83 -10.99 -9.77
CA HIS A 140 9.55 -11.85 -8.83
C HIS A 140 8.70 -12.20 -7.60
N ASN A 141 8.02 -11.21 -7.01
CA ASN A 141 7.15 -11.43 -5.86
C ASN A 141 5.97 -12.36 -6.20
N ALA A 142 5.28 -12.11 -7.32
CA ALA A 142 4.15 -12.91 -7.76
C ALA A 142 4.56 -14.37 -8.04
N VAL A 143 5.71 -14.60 -8.66
CA VAL A 143 6.26 -15.93 -8.89
C VAL A 143 6.61 -16.61 -7.57
N ASN A 144 7.31 -15.94 -6.67
CA ASN A 144 7.68 -16.50 -5.36
C ASN A 144 6.45 -16.90 -4.55
N ARG A 145 5.42 -16.04 -4.50
CA ARG A 145 4.13 -16.38 -3.86
C ARG A 145 3.49 -17.61 -4.51
N GLY A 146 3.47 -17.67 -5.84
CA GLY A 146 2.92 -18.82 -6.58
C GLY A 146 3.68 -20.12 -6.32
N ILE A 147 5.01 -20.05 -6.18
CA ILE A 147 5.85 -21.20 -5.82
C ILE A 147 5.55 -21.68 -4.40
N LEU A 148 5.51 -20.77 -3.42
CA LEU A 148 5.20 -21.10 -2.03
C LEU A 148 3.83 -21.76 -1.88
N LEU A 149 2.83 -21.27 -2.60
CA LEU A 149 1.49 -21.87 -2.59
C LEU A 149 1.47 -23.30 -3.14
N ARG A 150 2.29 -23.62 -4.14
CA ARG A 150 2.39 -24.99 -4.69
C ARG A 150 3.06 -25.97 -3.73
N TYR A 151 4.03 -25.51 -2.95
CA TYR A 151 4.73 -26.35 -1.97
C TYR A 151 3.98 -26.50 -0.66
N ASN A 152 3.08 -25.55 -0.32
CA ASN A 152 2.27 -25.58 0.90
C ASN A 152 0.86 -26.20 0.70
N THR A 153 0.51 -26.62 -0.51
CA THR A 153 -0.65 -27.51 -0.73
C THR A 153 -0.29 -28.95 -0.37
N PRO A 154 -1.03 -29.63 0.53
CA PRO A 154 -0.82 -31.04 0.86
C PRO A 154 -1.11 -31.98 -0.33
#